data_AF-A0A0A0EJS4-F1
#
_entry.id   AF-A0A0A0EJS4-F1
#
_cell.length_a   1.000
_cell.length_b   1.000
_cell.length_c   1.000
_cell.angle_alpha   90.00
_cell.angle_beta   90.00
_cell.angle_gamma   90.00
#
_symmetry.space_group_name_H-M   'P 1'
#
loop_
_entity.id
_entity.type
_entity.pdbx_description
1 polymer ?
#
loop_
_entity_poly.entity_id
_entity_poly.type
_entity_poly.pdbx_seq_one_letter_code
_entity_poly.pdbx_strand_id
1 'polypeptide(L)'
;MDGSNPAVGHNRPPDPIDEALAPFSDAIAEAENWLDGEPVENEGQMKAVDALIADIRKAGTALASAKKSSTAPLHDAWKAEIARWKPTEDDIERIKKSLVALVDPFKRKLAAEKAEAERKAREEAEAKRREAEAKAREARAGDIESQREAARAQAEAEVSQKAAAKAGKDKPKGLRTVTKFEITSHRDLLAWLYKNRPDDIAAFLEEWARRNHRETQQADGLRVWQEKEAY
;
A
#
# COMPACT_ATOMS: atom_id res chain seq x y z
N MET A 1 11.16 68.21 8.10
CA MET A 1 10.54 67.91 6.81
C MET A 1 10.76 66.43 6.56
N ASP A 2 9.68 65.68 6.69
CA ASP A 2 9.64 64.23 6.58
C ASP A 2 9.57 63.85 5.09
N GLY A 3 10.57 63.12 4.63
CA GLY A 3 10.73 62.69 3.24
C GLY A 3 10.38 61.22 3.10
N SER A 4 9.09 60.88 3.18
CA SER A 4 8.59 59.55 2.85
C SER A 4 8.57 59.37 1.33
N ASN A 5 9.51 58.58 0.81
CA ASN A 5 9.55 58.15 -0.58
C ASN A 5 8.35 57.22 -0.87
N PRO A 6 7.56 57.41 -1.94
CA PRO A 6 6.39 56.57 -2.21
C PRO A 6 6.80 55.13 -2.54
N ALA A 7 6.08 54.17 -1.95
CA ALA A 7 6.28 52.74 -2.16
C ALA A 7 6.11 52.37 -3.64
N VAL A 8 7.07 51.62 -4.19
CA VAL A 8 7.06 51.08 -5.55
C VAL A 8 5.82 50.20 -5.72
N GLY A 9 4.86 50.72 -6.49
CA GLY A 9 3.56 50.11 -6.74
C GLY A 9 3.67 48.82 -7.54
N HIS A 10 2.86 47.86 -7.13
CA HIS A 10 2.67 46.54 -7.73
C HIS A 10 2.28 46.63 -9.21
N ASN A 11 3.25 46.46 -10.12
CA ASN A 11 2.95 46.03 -11.48
C ASN A 11 2.60 44.54 -11.43
N ARG A 12 1.31 44.22 -11.25
CA ARG A 12 0.82 42.85 -11.47
C ARG A 12 0.84 42.63 -12.99
N PRO A 13 1.73 41.79 -13.52
CA PRO A 13 1.67 41.45 -14.93
C PRO A 13 0.28 40.89 -15.27
N PRO A 14 -0.21 41.07 -16.51
CA PRO A 14 -1.45 40.46 -16.97
C PRO A 14 -1.49 38.97 -16.63
N ASP A 15 -2.66 38.44 -16.30
CA ASP A 15 -2.79 37.00 -16.05
C ASP A 15 -2.44 36.27 -17.36
N PRO A 16 -1.52 35.27 -17.34
CA PRO A 16 -1.15 34.51 -18.54
C PRO A 16 -2.33 33.81 -19.23
N ILE A 17 -3.43 33.55 -18.52
CA ILE A 17 -4.68 33.05 -19.08
C ILE A 17 -5.34 34.15 -19.93
N ASP A 18 -5.49 35.34 -19.36
CA ASP A 18 -6.11 36.48 -20.03
C ASP A 18 -5.29 36.90 -21.26
N GLU A 19 -3.96 36.93 -21.15
CA GLU A 19 -3.06 37.24 -22.27
C GLU A 19 -3.15 36.20 -23.39
N ALA A 20 -3.28 34.91 -23.06
CA ALA A 20 -3.40 33.84 -24.05
C ALA A 20 -4.76 33.82 -24.76
N LEU A 21 -5.83 34.24 -24.08
CA LEU A 21 -7.20 34.23 -24.61
C LEU A 21 -7.60 35.56 -25.24
N ALA A 22 -6.96 36.67 -24.90
CA ALA A 22 -7.29 38.00 -25.44
C ALA A 22 -7.42 38.04 -26.98
N PRO A 23 -6.54 37.41 -27.78
CA PRO A 23 -6.67 37.40 -29.24
C PRO A 23 -7.88 36.64 -29.78
N PHE A 24 -8.53 35.81 -28.96
CA PHE A 24 -9.65 34.94 -29.34
C PHE A 24 -10.96 35.35 -28.64
N SER A 25 -10.97 36.44 -27.89
CA SER A 25 -12.13 36.90 -27.11
C SER A 25 -13.40 37.05 -27.95
N ASP A 26 -13.31 37.65 -29.13
CA ASP A 26 -14.44 37.79 -30.06
C ASP A 26 -14.94 36.43 -30.58
N ALA A 27 -14.03 35.51 -30.91
CA ALA A 27 -14.38 34.17 -31.39
C ALA A 27 -15.00 33.30 -30.29
N ILE A 28 -14.58 33.48 -29.04
CA ILE A 28 -15.17 32.81 -27.87
C ILE A 28 -16.58 33.32 -27.62
N ALA A 29 -16.79 34.63 -27.59
CA ALA A 29 -18.11 35.23 -27.40
C ALA A 29 -19.07 34.82 -28.54
N GLU A 30 -18.60 34.79 -29.78
CA GLU A 30 -19.39 34.34 -30.91
C GLU A 30 -19.70 32.83 -30.82
N ALA A 31 -18.73 31.99 -30.47
CA ALA A 31 -19.00 30.57 -30.25
C ALA A 31 -20.05 30.33 -29.14
N GLU A 32 -20.02 31.09 -28.05
CA GLU A 32 -21.04 31.04 -27.00
C GLU A 32 -22.44 31.37 -27.52
N ASN A 33 -22.57 32.32 -28.46
CA ASN A 33 -23.85 32.63 -29.10
C ASN A 33 -24.39 31.48 -29.98
N TRP A 34 -23.52 30.69 -30.60
CA TRP A 34 -23.90 29.54 -31.44
C TRP A 34 -24.19 28.26 -30.64
N LEU A 35 -23.82 28.20 -29.35
CA LEU A 35 -23.99 27.03 -28.49
C LEU A 35 -25.33 27.06 -27.72
N ASP A 36 -26.41 27.40 -28.42
CA ASP A 36 -27.77 27.49 -27.87
C ASP A 36 -28.53 26.15 -27.87
N GLY A 37 -28.02 25.14 -28.59
CA GLY A 37 -28.58 23.78 -28.67
C GLY A 37 -29.35 23.48 -29.96
N GLU A 38 -29.51 24.47 -30.85
CA GLU A 38 -30.15 24.26 -32.15
C GLU A 38 -29.19 23.62 -33.17
N PRO A 39 -29.65 22.68 -34.01
CA PRO A 39 -28.81 22.07 -35.04
C PRO A 39 -28.59 23.04 -36.22
N VAL A 40 -27.43 22.92 -36.89
CA VAL A 40 -27.19 23.61 -38.16
C VAL A 40 -28.08 23.03 -39.28
N GLU A 41 -28.74 23.92 -40.03
CA GLU A 41 -29.76 23.58 -41.03
C GLU A 41 -29.29 23.76 -42.48
N ASN A 42 -28.17 24.47 -42.70
CA ASN A 42 -27.63 24.71 -44.04
C ASN A 42 -26.09 24.78 -44.10
N GLU A 43 -25.55 24.67 -45.31
CA GLU A 43 -24.10 24.65 -45.56
C GLU A 43 -23.40 25.96 -45.17
N GLY A 44 -24.11 27.10 -45.23
CA GLY A 44 -23.58 28.39 -44.78
C GLY A 44 -23.33 28.43 -43.28
N GLN A 45 -24.28 27.92 -42.49
CA GLN A 45 -24.14 27.76 -41.03
C GLN A 45 -23.04 26.77 -40.67
N MET A 46 -22.95 25.63 -41.38
CA MET A 46 -21.86 24.67 -41.18
C MET A 46 -20.48 25.32 -41.36
N LYS A 47 -20.28 26.10 -42.44
CA LYS A 47 -19.00 26.78 -42.70
C LYS A 47 -18.65 27.84 -41.67
N ALA A 48 -19.65 28.57 -41.15
CA ALA A 48 -19.45 29.53 -40.07
C ALA A 48 -19.02 28.83 -38.76
N VAL A 49 -19.69 27.73 -38.40
CA VAL A 49 -19.34 26.90 -37.24
C VAL A 49 -17.95 26.28 -37.41
N ASP A 50 -17.59 25.78 -38.59
CA ASP A 50 -16.25 25.24 -38.86
C ASP A 50 -15.14 26.28 -38.67
N ALA A 51 -15.38 27.54 -39.06
CA ALA A 51 -14.44 28.64 -38.84
C ALA A 51 -14.26 28.94 -37.34
N LEU A 52 -15.37 29.01 -36.58
CA LEU A 52 -15.32 29.18 -35.12
C LEU A 52 -14.59 28.02 -34.45
N ILE A 53 -14.88 26.76 -34.84
CA ILE A 53 -14.17 25.58 -34.32
C ILE A 53 -12.65 25.69 -34.55
N ALA A 54 -12.22 26.19 -35.70
CA ALA A 54 -10.80 26.38 -35.99
C ALA A 54 -10.15 27.41 -35.05
N ASP A 55 -10.82 28.51 -34.75
CA ASP A 55 -10.30 29.54 -33.85
C ASP A 55 -10.34 29.12 -32.38
N ILE A 56 -11.38 28.41 -31.95
CA ILE A 56 -11.44 27.81 -30.60
C ILE A 56 -10.35 26.77 -30.39
N ARG A 57 -10.01 25.97 -31.41
CA ARG A 57 -8.84 25.05 -31.34
C ARG A 57 -7.52 25.80 -31.14
N LYS A 58 -7.35 26.95 -31.78
CA LYS A 58 -6.16 27.81 -31.59
C LYS A 58 -6.14 28.41 -30.18
N ALA A 59 -7.28 28.91 -29.69
CA ALA A 59 -7.42 29.40 -28.31
C ALA A 59 -7.03 28.32 -27.28
N GLY A 60 -7.53 27.09 -27.46
CA GLY A 60 -7.16 25.95 -26.60
C GLY A 60 -5.66 25.62 -26.64
N THR A 61 -5.03 25.74 -27.81
CA THR A 61 -3.58 25.55 -27.96
C THR A 61 -2.78 26.66 -27.27
N ALA A 62 -3.20 27.92 -27.42
CA ALA A 62 -2.57 29.07 -26.77
C ALA A 62 -2.64 28.96 -25.24
N LEU A 63 -3.81 28.60 -24.71
CA LEU A 63 -4.02 28.35 -23.29
C LEU A 63 -3.12 27.22 -22.75
N ALA A 64 -3.03 26.11 -23.48
CA ALA A 64 -2.17 24.98 -23.10
C ALA A 64 -0.68 25.38 -23.06
N SER A 65 -0.23 26.18 -24.02
CA SER A 65 1.14 26.72 -24.07
C SER A 65 1.41 27.67 -22.90
N ALA A 66 0.49 28.58 -22.59
CA ALA A 66 0.61 29.53 -21.48
C ALA A 66 0.67 28.79 -20.12
N LYS A 67 -0.19 27.79 -19.93
CA LYS A 67 -0.15 26.90 -18.75
C LYS A 67 1.21 26.20 -18.63
N LYS A 68 1.70 25.60 -19.72
CA LYS A 68 3.00 24.91 -19.72
C LYS A 68 4.14 25.86 -19.37
N SER A 69 4.18 27.04 -19.97
CA SER A 69 5.21 28.05 -19.70
C SER A 69 5.19 28.52 -18.23
N SER A 70 4.01 28.79 -17.69
CA SER A 70 3.84 29.25 -16.30
C SER A 70 4.21 28.18 -15.28
N THR A 71 3.90 26.91 -15.57
CA THR A 71 4.14 25.79 -14.64
C THR A 71 5.52 25.16 -14.75
N ALA A 72 6.19 25.28 -15.91
CA ALA A 72 7.53 24.73 -16.14
C ALA A 72 8.57 25.17 -15.08
N PRO A 73 8.77 26.47 -14.78
CA PRO A 73 9.76 26.89 -13.79
C PRO A 73 9.43 26.40 -12.38
N LEU A 74 8.14 26.27 -12.04
CA LEU A 74 7.72 25.74 -10.74
C LEU A 74 8.05 24.25 -10.61
N HIS A 75 7.76 23.49 -11.66
CA HIS A 75 8.08 22.08 -11.71
C HIS A 75 9.60 21.84 -11.72
N ASP A 76 10.36 22.64 -12.45
CA ASP A 76 11.82 22.54 -12.47
C ASP A 76 12.44 22.93 -11.13
N ALA A 77 11.94 23.98 -10.47
CA ALA A 77 12.37 24.37 -9.13
C ALA A 77 12.06 23.28 -8.10
N TRP A 78 10.85 22.70 -8.15
CA TRP A 78 10.48 21.57 -7.30
C TRP A 78 11.40 20.36 -7.52
N LYS A 79 11.66 20.00 -8.79
CA LYS A 79 12.58 18.88 -9.11
C LYS A 79 14.00 19.13 -8.65
N ALA A 80 14.50 20.36 -8.82
CA ALA A 80 15.83 20.75 -8.36
C ALA A 80 15.93 20.64 -6.82
N GLU A 81 14.91 21.09 -6.11
CA GLU A 81 14.87 20.98 -4.65
C GLU A 81 14.82 19.51 -4.21
N ILE A 82 13.92 18.69 -4.77
CA ILE A 82 13.89 17.24 -4.46
C ILE A 82 15.24 16.57 -4.75
N ALA A 83 15.90 16.93 -5.86
CA ALA A 83 17.22 16.41 -6.20
C ALA A 83 18.31 16.85 -5.20
N ARG A 84 18.17 18.02 -4.57
CA ARG A 84 19.07 18.50 -3.52
C ARG A 84 18.88 17.76 -2.20
N TRP A 85 17.64 17.43 -1.82
CA TRP A 85 17.33 16.70 -0.58
C TRP A 85 17.68 15.22 -0.67
N LYS A 86 17.46 14.63 -1.86
CA LYS A 86 17.57 13.19 -2.09
C LYS A 86 18.90 12.55 -1.61
N PRO A 87 20.09 13.11 -1.88
CA PRO A 87 21.34 12.54 -1.40
C PRO A 87 21.42 12.42 0.13
N THR A 88 20.92 13.41 0.86
CA THR A 88 20.91 13.41 2.33
C THR A 88 19.88 12.42 2.87
N GLU A 89 18.68 12.36 2.27
CA GLU A 89 17.67 11.36 2.64
C GLU A 89 18.18 9.93 2.41
N ASP A 90 18.81 9.69 1.25
CA ASP A 90 19.39 8.40 0.89
C ASP A 90 20.55 8.01 1.85
N ASP A 91 21.34 8.98 2.31
CA ASP A 91 22.41 8.75 3.30
C ASP A 91 21.86 8.44 4.70
N ILE A 92 20.86 9.20 5.17
CA ILE A 92 20.21 8.93 6.46
C ILE A 92 19.54 7.56 6.48
N GLU A 93 18.84 7.18 5.41
CA GLU A 93 18.24 5.84 5.30
C GLU A 93 19.32 4.75 5.24
N ARG A 94 20.48 5.02 4.61
CA ARG A 94 21.63 4.11 4.62
C ARG A 94 22.22 3.94 6.03
N ILE A 95 22.44 5.02 6.76
CA ILE A 95 22.92 4.99 8.15
C ILE A 95 21.96 4.19 9.02
N LYS A 96 20.65 4.47 8.93
CA LYS A 96 19.61 3.73 9.65
C LYS A 96 19.64 2.24 9.33
N LYS A 97 19.72 1.86 8.05
CA LYS A 97 19.85 0.45 7.62
C LYS A 97 21.11 -0.20 8.17
N SER A 98 22.25 0.50 8.14
CA SER A 98 23.52 0.02 8.70
C SER A 98 23.43 -0.21 10.21
N LEU A 99 22.81 0.70 10.96
CA LEU A 99 22.58 0.53 12.40
C LEU A 99 21.67 -0.66 12.70
N VAL A 100 20.60 -0.85 11.91
CA VAL A 100 19.72 -2.03 12.03
C VAL A 100 20.50 -3.32 11.75
N ALA A 101 21.32 -3.34 10.69
CA ALA A 101 22.15 -4.49 10.35
C ALA A 101 23.19 -4.80 11.43
N LEU A 102 23.75 -3.78 12.07
CA LEU A 102 24.71 -3.92 13.16
C LEU A 102 24.08 -4.59 14.39
N VAL A 103 22.85 -4.23 14.76
CA VAL A 103 22.17 -4.78 15.95
C VAL A 103 21.42 -6.09 15.69
N ASP A 104 21.14 -6.43 14.43
CA ASP A 104 20.33 -7.61 14.05
C ASP A 104 20.92 -8.94 14.58
N PRO A 105 22.22 -9.26 14.42
CA PRO A 105 22.79 -10.51 14.94
C PRO A 105 22.62 -10.65 16.45
N PHE A 106 22.84 -9.55 17.18
CA PHE A 106 22.69 -9.54 18.64
C PHE A 106 21.22 -9.72 19.06
N LYS A 107 20.29 -9.02 18.40
CA LYS A 107 18.85 -9.19 18.68
C LYS A 107 18.36 -10.61 18.40
N ARG A 108 18.88 -11.27 17.36
CA ARG A 108 18.56 -12.68 17.07
C ARG A 108 19.12 -13.62 18.13
N LYS A 109 20.37 -13.41 18.56
CA LYS A 109 20.97 -14.17 19.67
C LYS A 109 20.15 -14.00 20.95
N LEU A 110 19.82 -12.77 21.31
CA LEU A 110 19.00 -12.47 22.47
C LEU A 110 17.59 -13.08 22.36
N ALA A 111 16.98 -13.08 21.17
CA ALA A 111 15.70 -13.74 20.95
C ALA A 111 15.79 -15.26 21.18
N ALA A 112 16.87 -15.90 20.70
CA ALA A 112 17.11 -17.33 20.93
C ALA A 112 17.36 -17.64 22.41
N GLU A 113 18.17 -16.84 23.10
CA GLU A 113 18.42 -16.98 24.55
C GLU A 113 17.13 -16.84 25.36
N LYS A 114 16.27 -15.86 25.04
CA LYS A 114 14.99 -15.67 25.73
C LYS A 114 13.97 -16.75 25.39
N ALA A 115 13.94 -17.26 24.15
CA ALA A 115 13.10 -18.39 23.77
C ALA A 115 13.51 -19.67 24.50
N GLU A 116 14.82 -19.90 24.67
CA GLU A 116 15.35 -21.02 25.45
C GLU A 116 14.98 -20.89 26.94
N ALA A 117 15.12 -19.69 27.51
CA ALA A 117 14.71 -19.42 28.89
C ALA A 117 13.19 -19.59 29.08
N GLU A 118 12.39 -19.14 28.12
CA GLU A 118 10.94 -19.36 28.10
C GLU A 118 10.59 -20.84 28.03
N ARG A 119 11.29 -21.63 27.19
CA ARG A 119 11.10 -23.08 27.11
C ARG A 119 11.36 -23.75 28.45
N LYS A 120 12.52 -23.49 29.07
CA LYS A 120 12.88 -24.04 30.38
C LYS A 120 11.88 -23.65 31.47
N ALA A 121 11.47 -22.38 31.50
CA ALA A 121 10.48 -21.90 32.48
C ALA A 121 9.10 -22.57 32.28
N ARG A 122 8.70 -22.84 31.03
CA ARG A 122 7.47 -23.58 30.72
C ARG A 122 7.56 -25.05 31.15
N GLU A 123 8.69 -25.71 30.87
CA GLU A 123 8.95 -27.09 31.30
C GLU A 123 8.91 -27.21 32.83
N GLU A 124 9.55 -26.29 33.57
CA GLU A 124 9.51 -26.25 35.03
C GLU A 124 8.09 -25.99 35.55
N ALA A 125 7.37 -25.02 34.96
CA ALA A 125 5.99 -24.71 35.34
C ALA A 125 5.05 -25.90 35.09
N GLU A 126 5.26 -26.64 34.00
CA GLU A 126 4.50 -27.85 33.71
C GLU A 126 4.83 -28.99 34.68
N ALA A 127 6.10 -29.20 35.01
CA ALA A 127 6.53 -30.19 36.00
C ALA A 127 5.90 -29.91 37.38
N LYS A 128 6.00 -28.68 37.88
CA LYS A 128 5.39 -28.31 39.18
C LYS A 128 3.86 -28.36 39.14
N ARG A 129 3.23 -28.02 38.01
CA ARG A 129 1.78 -28.17 37.85
C ARG A 129 1.37 -29.64 37.99
N ARG A 130 2.06 -30.57 37.33
CA ARG A 130 1.78 -32.01 37.43
C ARG A 130 2.01 -32.54 38.85
N GLU A 131 3.09 -32.11 39.51
CA GLU A 131 3.37 -32.47 40.90
C GLU A 131 2.29 -31.94 41.86
N ALA A 132 1.86 -30.69 41.68
CA ALA A 132 0.79 -30.09 42.46
C ALA A 132 -0.56 -30.78 42.25
N GLU A 133 -0.86 -31.21 41.02
CA GLU A 133 -2.08 -31.98 40.71
C GLU A 133 -2.03 -33.37 41.36
N ALA A 134 -0.87 -34.05 41.33
CA ALA A 134 -0.68 -35.34 41.97
C ALA A 134 -0.85 -35.24 43.49
N LYS A 135 -0.18 -34.29 44.15
CA LYS A 135 -0.31 -34.07 45.60
C LYS A 135 -1.72 -33.66 46.01
N ALA A 136 -2.40 -32.84 45.20
CA ALA A 136 -3.81 -32.50 45.44
C ALA A 136 -4.74 -33.72 45.33
N ARG A 137 -4.44 -34.66 44.42
CA ARG A 137 -5.20 -35.91 44.27
C ARG A 137 -4.95 -36.89 45.42
N GLU A 138 -3.75 -36.91 45.98
CA GLU A 138 -3.36 -37.79 47.08
C GLU A 138 -3.75 -37.25 48.47
N ALA A 139 -4.00 -35.94 48.59
CA ALA A 139 -4.36 -35.30 49.84
C ALA A 139 -5.67 -35.84 50.42
N ARG A 140 -5.68 -36.15 51.72
CA ARG A 140 -6.83 -36.72 52.43
C ARG A 140 -7.49 -35.66 53.29
N ALA A 141 -8.83 -35.63 53.30
CA ALA A 141 -9.61 -34.60 54.00
C ALA A 141 -9.34 -34.53 55.53
N GLY A 142 -8.93 -35.64 56.15
CA GLY A 142 -8.63 -35.73 57.58
C GLY A 142 -7.15 -35.60 57.95
N ASP A 143 -6.25 -35.38 56.98
CA ASP A 143 -4.80 -35.29 57.20
C ASP A 143 -4.30 -33.88 56.84
N ILE A 144 -4.04 -33.08 57.87
CA ILE A 144 -3.63 -31.69 57.75
C ILE A 144 -2.25 -31.52 57.10
N GLU A 145 -1.34 -32.48 57.26
CA GLU A 145 -0.01 -32.41 56.63
C GLU A 145 -0.12 -32.70 55.13
N SER A 146 -0.96 -33.67 54.73
CA SER A 146 -1.25 -33.92 53.32
C SER A 146 -1.89 -32.70 52.62
N GLN A 147 -2.76 -31.97 53.32
CA GLN A 147 -3.35 -30.74 52.81
C GLN A 147 -2.34 -29.59 52.71
N ARG A 148 -1.44 -29.46 53.69
CA ARG A 148 -0.35 -28.46 53.66
C ARG A 148 0.62 -28.75 52.52
N GLU A 149 0.95 -30.02 52.25
CA GLU A 149 1.80 -30.41 51.13
C GLU A 149 1.17 -30.09 49.77
N ALA A 150 -0.11 -30.40 49.58
CA ALA A 150 -0.84 -30.03 48.37
C ALA A 150 -0.90 -28.51 48.20
N ALA A 151 -1.18 -27.75 49.26
CA ALA A 151 -1.22 -26.29 49.21
C ALA A 151 0.15 -25.66 48.90
N ARG A 152 1.24 -26.19 49.47
CA ARG A 152 2.62 -25.76 49.14
C ARG A 152 2.94 -26.02 47.67
N ALA A 153 2.63 -27.22 47.17
CA ALA A 153 2.88 -27.58 45.78
C ALA A 153 2.07 -26.72 44.79
N GLN A 154 0.81 -26.40 45.12
CA GLN A 154 0.00 -25.45 44.35
C GLN A 154 0.61 -24.05 44.32
N ALA A 155 1.05 -23.52 45.47
CA ALA A 155 1.70 -22.21 45.53
C ALA A 155 3.00 -22.17 44.71
N GLU A 156 3.82 -23.23 44.77
CA GLU A 156 5.04 -23.35 43.96
C GLU A 156 4.75 -23.44 42.46
N ALA A 157 3.69 -24.17 42.07
CA ALA A 157 3.24 -24.23 40.68
C ALA A 157 2.76 -22.86 40.18
N GLU A 158 2.01 -22.10 40.99
CA GLU A 158 1.60 -20.74 40.64
C GLU A 158 2.79 -19.79 40.44
N VAL A 159 3.80 -19.87 41.31
CA VAL A 159 5.03 -19.07 41.18
C VAL A 159 5.75 -19.40 39.88
N SER A 160 5.93 -20.68 39.56
CA SER A 160 6.57 -21.10 38.31
C SER A 160 5.74 -20.74 37.06
N GLN A 161 4.41 -20.79 37.14
CA GLN A 161 3.54 -20.31 36.06
C GLN A 161 3.67 -18.79 35.83
N LYS A 162 3.71 -17.99 36.89
CA LYS A 162 3.95 -16.54 36.82
C LYS A 162 5.34 -16.25 36.22
N ALA A 163 6.35 -17.01 36.59
CA ALA A 163 7.70 -16.90 36.02
C ALA A 163 7.71 -17.22 34.51
N ALA A 164 7.07 -18.32 34.08
CA ALA A 164 6.94 -18.68 32.68
C ALA A 164 6.18 -17.63 31.86
N ALA A 165 5.10 -17.06 32.42
CA ALA A 165 4.34 -15.98 31.79
C ALA A 165 5.17 -14.70 31.64
N LYS A 166 6.02 -14.38 32.62
CA LYS A 166 6.94 -13.23 32.55
C LYS A 166 8.01 -13.45 31.48
N ALA A 167 8.59 -14.64 31.40
CA ALA A 167 9.58 -14.99 30.39
C ALA A 167 8.99 -14.88 28.96
N GLY A 168 7.76 -15.36 28.74
CA GLY A 168 7.11 -15.26 27.43
C GLY A 168 6.74 -13.84 27.00
N LYS A 169 6.68 -12.87 27.92
CA LYS A 169 6.48 -11.44 27.60
C LYS A 169 7.81 -10.73 27.33
N ASP A 170 8.92 -11.26 27.80
CA ASP A 170 10.23 -10.64 27.66
C ASP A 170 10.83 -10.96 26.28
N LYS A 171 10.39 -10.24 25.25
CA LYS A 171 10.88 -10.41 23.87
C LYS A 171 11.67 -9.17 23.44
N PRO A 172 12.77 -9.33 22.67
CA PRO A 172 13.53 -8.19 22.17
C PRO A 172 12.69 -7.34 21.20
N LYS A 173 12.74 -6.02 21.37
CA LYS A 173 12.01 -5.06 20.52
C LYS A 173 12.71 -4.84 19.16
N GLY A 174 11.91 -4.52 18.15
CA GLY A 174 12.41 -4.19 16.81
C GLY A 174 12.85 -5.38 15.97
N LEU A 175 12.39 -6.59 16.32
CA LEU A 175 12.30 -7.71 15.39
C LEU A 175 10.85 -7.80 14.89
N ARG A 176 10.67 -8.07 13.60
CA ARG A 176 9.36 -8.34 13.01
C ARG A 176 9.26 -9.82 12.64
N THR A 177 8.09 -10.41 12.85
CA THR A 177 7.76 -11.72 12.29
C THR A 177 7.50 -11.56 10.80
N VAL A 178 8.25 -12.27 9.96
CA VAL A 178 8.03 -12.30 8.51
C VAL A 178 7.81 -13.74 8.11
N THR A 179 6.62 -14.05 7.62
CA THR A 179 6.34 -15.34 6.98
C THR A 179 6.90 -15.28 5.57
N LYS A 180 7.90 -16.11 5.29
CA LYS A 180 8.44 -16.30 3.95
C LYS A 180 7.90 -17.62 3.39
N PHE A 181 7.64 -17.63 2.10
CA PHE A 181 7.27 -18.83 1.37
C PHE A 181 8.19 -18.97 0.15
N GLU A 182 8.37 -20.20 -0.27
CA GLU A 182 9.09 -20.56 -1.49
C GLU A 182 8.29 -21.67 -2.17
N ILE A 183 8.06 -21.53 -3.47
CA ILE A 183 7.45 -22.59 -4.27
C ILE A 183 8.59 -23.46 -4.80
N THR A 184 8.79 -24.60 -4.15
CA THR A 184 9.84 -25.56 -4.53
C THR A 184 9.48 -26.34 -5.79
N SER A 185 8.18 -26.54 -6.05
CA SER A 185 7.66 -27.21 -7.25
C SER A 185 6.28 -26.65 -7.62
N HIS A 186 6.21 -25.96 -8.76
CA HIS A 186 4.95 -25.42 -9.27
C HIS A 186 3.98 -26.55 -9.65
N ARG A 187 4.50 -27.66 -10.17
CA ARG A 187 3.70 -28.84 -10.52
C ARG A 187 3.00 -29.41 -9.28
N ASP A 188 3.74 -29.61 -8.19
CA ASP A 188 3.18 -30.25 -6.99
C ASP A 188 2.22 -29.31 -6.26
N LEU A 189 2.53 -28.01 -6.22
CA LEU A 189 1.62 -27.02 -5.68
C LEU A 189 0.33 -26.92 -6.49
N LEU A 190 0.41 -26.95 -7.82
CA LEU A 190 -0.76 -26.96 -8.69
C LEU A 190 -1.60 -28.22 -8.48
N ALA A 191 -0.97 -29.40 -8.39
CA ALA A 191 -1.67 -30.64 -8.10
C ALA A 191 -2.36 -30.62 -6.73
N TRP A 192 -1.69 -30.05 -5.72
CA TRP A 192 -2.28 -29.87 -4.40
C TRP A 192 -3.45 -28.89 -4.42
N LEU A 193 -3.32 -27.76 -5.12
CA LEU A 193 -4.40 -26.78 -5.28
C LEU A 193 -5.59 -27.38 -6.03
N TYR A 194 -5.36 -28.10 -7.12
CA TYR A 194 -6.43 -28.76 -7.86
C TYR A 194 -7.24 -29.73 -6.98
N LYS A 195 -6.57 -30.44 -6.06
CA LYS A 195 -7.22 -31.39 -5.13
C LYS A 195 -7.91 -30.71 -3.94
N ASN A 196 -7.32 -29.68 -3.37
CA ASN A 196 -7.74 -29.12 -2.08
C ASN A 196 -8.47 -27.77 -2.21
N ARG A 197 -8.29 -27.08 -3.34
CA ARG A 197 -8.77 -25.73 -3.67
C ARG A 197 -9.21 -25.64 -5.14
N PRO A 198 -10.16 -26.48 -5.59
CA PRO A 198 -10.55 -26.53 -6.99
C PRO A 198 -11.17 -25.21 -7.50
N ASP A 199 -11.92 -24.51 -6.66
CA ASP A 199 -12.58 -23.25 -7.02
C ASP A 199 -11.57 -22.15 -7.35
N ASP A 200 -10.44 -22.09 -6.61
CA ASP A 200 -9.35 -21.13 -6.86
C ASP A 200 -8.71 -21.36 -8.24
N ILE A 201 -8.57 -22.62 -8.66
CA ILE A 201 -8.04 -22.99 -9.97
C ILE A 201 -9.07 -22.74 -11.08
N ALA A 202 -10.35 -23.07 -10.84
CA ALA A 202 -11.41 -22.82 -11.82
C ALA A 202 -11.52 -21.33 -12.18
N ALA A 203 -11.52 -20.45 -11.17
CA ALA A 203 -11.55 -19.01 -11.38
C ALA A 203 -10.35 -18.50 -12.19
N PHE A 204 -9.15 -19.04 -11.94
CA PHE A 204 -7.97 -18.72 -12.74
C PHE A 204 -8.12 -19.16 -14.20
N LEU A 205 -8.60 -20.37 -14.43
CA LEU A 205 -8.78 -20.93 -15.78
C LEU A 205 -9.82 -20.13 -16.59
N GLU A 206 -10.94 -19.75 -15.97
CA GLU A 206 -11.98 -18.93 -16.61
C GLU A 206 -11.46 -17.56 -17.04
N GLU A 207 -10.75 -16.85 -16.15
CA GLU A 207 -10.19 -15.53 -16.47
C GLU A 207 -9.08 -15.62 -17.51
N TRP A 208 -8.24 -16.66 -17.45
CA TRP A 208 -7.24 -16.91 -18.47
C TRP A 208 -7.88 -17.18 -19.84
N ALA A 209 -8.92 -18.02 -19.89
CA ALA A 209 -9.65 -18.31 -21.12
C ALA A 209 -10.30 -17.04 -21.70
N ARG A 210 -10.98 -16.23 -20.87
CA ARG A 210 -11.59 -14.96 -21.30
C ARG A 210 -10.60 -14.03 -21.99
N ARG A 211 -9.34 -13.96 -21.53
CA ARG A 211 -8.30 -13.11 -22.13
C ARG A 211 -7.65 -13.72 -23.37
N ASN A 212 -7.43 -15.03 -23.38
CA ASN A 212 -6.56 -15.68 -24.36
C ASN A 212 -7.31 -16.51 -25.42
N HIS A 213 -8.63 -16.71 -25.29
CA HIS A 213 -9.42 -17.59 -26.17
C HIS A 213 -9.24 -17.34 -27.66
N ARG A 214 -8.94 -16.12 -28.10
CA ARG A 214 -8.73 -15.83 -29.52
C ARG A 214 -7.43 -16.43 -30.07
N GLU A 215 -6.38 -16.44 -29.26
CA GLU A 215 -5.02 -16.90 -29.63
C GLU A 215 -4.82 -18.39 -29.34
N THR A 216 -5.51 -18.93 -28.32
CA THR A 216 -5.32 -20.29 -27.83
C THR A 216 -6.53 -21.19 -28.11
N GLN A 217 -7.15 -21.05 -29.29
CA GLN A 217 -8.36 -21.82 -29.65
C GLN A 217 -8.17 -23.34 -29.67
N GLN A 218 -6.92 -23.80 -29.80
CA GLN A 218 -6.55 -25.22 -29.82
C GLN A 218 -6.16 -25.78 -28.45
N ALA A 219 -6.30 -24.98 -27.37
CA ALA A 219 -5.98 -25.47 -26.03
C ALA A 219 -6.98 -26.56 -25.60
N ASP A 220 -6.45 -27.72 -25.20
CA ASP A 220 -7.27 -28.84 -24.73
C ASP A 220 -8.16 -28.41 -23.56
N GLY A 221 -9.47 -28.69 -23.68
CA GLY A 221 -10.48 -28.30 -22.69
C GLY A 221 -11.08 -26.90 -22.88
N LEU A 222 -10.64 -26.11 -23.86
CA LEU A 222 -11.23 -24.82 -24.22
C LEU A 222 -12.02 -24.92 -25.53
N ARG A 223 -13.29 -24.52 -25.51
CA ARG A 223 -14.12 -24.40 -26.72
C ARG A 223 -14.38 -22.93 -27.04
N VAL A 224 -14.09 -22.51 -28.27
CA VAL A 224 -14.27 -21.13 -28.75
C VAL A 224 -15.13 -21.15 -30.01
N TRP A 225 -16.17 -20.31 -30.07
CA TRP A 225 -17.04 -20.17 -31.24
C TRP A 225 -17.50 -18.73 -31.41
N GLN A 226 -18.04 -18.41 -32.58
CA GLN A 226 -18.58 -17.09 -32.92
C GLN A 226 -20.00 -17.23 -33.46
N GLU A 227 -20.87 -16.33 -33.05
CA GLU A 227 -22.26 -16.20 -33.52
C GLU A 227 -22.51 -14.73 -33.86
N LYS A 228 -23.33 -14.46 -34.88
CA LYS A 228 -23.70 -13.09 -35.25
C LYS A 228 -25.07 -12.77 -34.65
N GLU A 229 -25.13 -11.69 -33.88
CA GLU A 229 -26.36 -11.18 -33.26
C GLU A 229 -26.68 -9.77 -33.79
N ALA A 230 -27.96 -9.37 -33.78
CA ALA A 230 -28.40 -8.04 -34.23
C ALA A 230 -28.01 -6.94 -33.21
N TYR A 231 -27.68 -5.73 -33.70
CA TYR A 231 -27.24 -4.59 -32.89
C TYR A 231 -28.37 -3.90 -32.14
#